data_AF-A0A8S3HU12-F1
#
_entry.id   AF-A0A8S3HU12-F1
#
_cell.length_a   1.000
_cell.length_b   1.000
_cell.length_c   1.000
_cell.angle_alpha   90.00
_cell.angle_beta   90.00
_cell.angle_gamma   90.00
#
_symmetry.space_group_name_H-M   'P 1'
#
loop_
_entity.id
_entity.type
_entity.pdbx_description
1 polymer ?
#
loop_
_entity_poly.entity_id
_entity_poly.type
_entity_poly.pdbx_seq_one_letter_code
_entity_poly.pdbx_strand_id
1 'polypeptide(L)'
;MYNKPHPNATIDVTQLKDNTIRKCYNIKLAGNIERIQPADNLSEHARKIESAIKEAASTAIPAKKIAKKPWISEETLKIAEEKRKLRQVKDASNVKMQEYKDLCKKVKKAARKDKESWIQKQCEEVEKGLEI
;
A
#
# COMPACT_ATOMS: atom_id res chain seq x y z
N MET A 1 0.63 11.45 14.69
CA MET A 1 0.40 10.10 14.11
C MET A 1 -0.31 10.25 12.78
N TYR A 2 0.41 10.12 11.66
CA TYR A 2 -0.15 10.39 10.33
C TYR A 2 -0.84 9.15 9.74
N ASN A 3 -2.15 9.02 9.95
CA ASN A 3 -3.02 8.22 9.10
C ASN A 3 -3.44 9.06 7.89
N LYS A 4 -2.54 9.23 6.91
CA LYS A 4 -2.98 9.55 5.55
C LYS A 4 -3.09 8.23 4.80
N PRO A 5 -4.28 7.84 4.30
CA PRO A 5 -4.39 6.67 3.45
C PRO A 5 -3.48 6.88 2.23
N HIS A 6 -2.65 5.87 1.94
CA HIS A 6 -1.77 5.89 0.78
C HIS A 6 -2.66 6.09 -0.47
N PRO A 7 -2.34 7.02 -1.40
CA PRO A 7 -3.20 7.37 -2.53
C PRO A 7 -3.48 6.22 -3.50
N ASN A 8 -2.81 5.07 -3.34
CA ASN A 8 -2.99 3.86 -4.13
C ASN A 8 -3.14 2.62 -3.24
N ALA A 9 -4.01 2.67 -2.22
CA ALA A 9 -4.42 1.47 -1.52
C ALA A 9 -5.15 0.56 -2.52
N THR A 10 -4.46 -0.47 -2.99
CA THR A 10 -5.00 -1.37 -4.02
C THR A 10 -6.18 -2.14 -3.41
N ILE A 11 -7.32 -2.06 -4.08
CA ILE A 11 -8.54 -2.75 -3.67
C ILE A 11 -8.27 -4.26 -3.69
N ASP A 12 -8.57 -4.94 -2.60
CA ASP A 12 -8.39 -6.39 -2.53
C ASP A 12 -9.61 -7.10 -3.14
N VAL A 13 -9.62 -7.24 -4.46
CA VAL A 13 -10.71 -7.91 -5.21
C VAL A 13 -10.96 -9.35 -4.75
N THR A 14 -10.01 -9.98 -4.05
CA THR A 14 -10.21 -11.33 -3.49
C THR A 14 -11.28 -11.34 -2.39
N GLN A 15 -11.55 -10.20 -1.75
CA GLN A 15 -12.60 -10.04 -0.75
C GLN A 15 -14.02 -10.14 -1.35
N LEU A 16 -14.19 -9.99 -2.68
CA LEU A 16 -15.47 -10.23 -3.37
C LEU A 16 -15.89 -11.71 -3.37
N LYS A 17 -15.02 -12.62 -2.91
CA LYS A 17 -15.41 -14.01 -2.62
C LYS A 17 -16.36 -14.09 -1.42
N ASP A 18 -16.29 -13.14 -0.49
CA ASP A 18 -17.25 -13.02 0.60
C ASP A 18 -18.60 -12.52 0.05
N ASN A 19 -19.67 -13.27 0.36
CA ASN A 19 -21.01 -12.98 -0.11
C ASN A 19 -21.57 -11.66 0.46
N THR A 20 -21.17 -11.28 1.67
CA THR A 20 -21.61 -10.04 2.31
C THR A 20 -21.00 -8.81 1.64
N ILE A 21 -19.69 -8.85 1.39
CA ILE A 21 -18.94 -7.80 0.70
C ILE A 21 -19.43 -7.68 -0.74
N ARG A 22 -19.66 -8.80 -1.42
CA ARG A 22 -20.21 -8.83 -2.78
C ARG A 22 -21.60 -8.19 -2.87
N LYS A 23 -22.51 -8.50 -1.95
CA LYS A 23 -23.84 -7.88 -1.91
C LYS A 23 -23.74 -6.38 -1.69
N CYS A 24 -22.91 -5.93 -0.75
CA CYS A 24 -22.67 -4.50 -0.49
C CYS A 24 -22.14 -3.79 -1.74
N TYR A 25 -21.16 -4.39 -2.44
CA TYR A 25 -20.62 -3.86 -3.69
C TYR A 25 -21.69 -3.74 -4.79
N ASN A 26 -22.49 -4.79 -5.00
CA ASN A 26 -23.53 -4.79 -6.04
C ASN A 26 -24.61 -3.72 -5.78
N ILE A 27 -25.02 -3.52 -4.53
CA ILE A 27 -25.99 -2.48 -4.16
C ILE A 27 -25.43 -1.10 -4.49
N LYS A 28 -24.17 -0.83 -4.11
CA LYS A 28 -23.52 0.46 -4.41
C LYS A 28 -23.30 0.67 -5.89
N LEU A 29 -22.91 -0.38 -6.62
CA LEU A 29 -22.70 -0.31 -8.06
C LEU A 29 -24.02 0.00 -8.79
N ALA A 30 -25.11 -0.68 -8.44
CA ALA A 30 -26.42 -0.43 -9.02
C ALA A 30 -26.85 1.04 -8.80
N GLY A 31 -26.75 1.53 -7.56
CA GLY A 31 -27.07 2.93 -7.25
C GLY A 31 -26.15 3.94 -7.95
N ASN A 32 -24.88 3.61 -8.17
CA ASN A 32 -23.97 4.48 -8.91
C ASN A 32 -24.27 4.49 -10.42
N ILE A 33 -24.64 3.34 -11.01
CA ILE A 33 -25.01 3.24 -12.42
C ILE A 33 -26.32 3.98 -12.71
N GLU A 34 -27.32 3.88 -11.84
CA GLU A 34 -28.60 4.59 -11.98
C GLU A 34 -28.43 6.12 -11.99
N ARG A 35 -27.38 6.64 -11.36
CA ARG A 35 -27.06 8.08 -11.34
C ARG A 35 -26.28 8.56 -12.56
N ILE A 36 -25.84 7.65 -13.44
CA ILE A 36 -25.10 8.04 -14.64
C ILE A 36 -26.05 8.70 -15.63
N GLN A 37 -25.89 10.01 -15.79
CA GLN A 37 -26.59 10.74 -16.84
C GLN A 37 -26.06 10.35 -18.23
N PRO A 38 -26.93 10.27 -19.26
CA PRO A 38 -26.51 10.09 -20.65
C PRO A 38 -25.40 11.09 -21.00
N ALA A 39 -24.41 10.63 -21.74
CA ALA A 39 -23.33 11.50 -22.24
C ALA A 39 -23.40 11.54 -23.76
N ASP A 40 -23.05 12.67 -24.34
CA ASP A 40 -23.15 12.88 -25.79
C ASP A 40 -22.13 12.05 -26.58
N ASN A 41 -21.06 11.59 -25.91
CA ASN A 41 -20.07 10.71 -26.54
C ASN A 41 -19.84 9.42 -25.73
N LEU A 42 -19.56 8.34 -26.48
CA LEU A 42 -19.33 7.00 -25.94
C LEU A 42 -18.14 6.94 -24.97
N SER A 43 -17.09 7.74 -25.22
CA SER A 43 -15.86 7.77 -24.42
C SER A 43 -16.11 8.33 -23.02
N GLU A 44 -16.87 9.41 -22.90
CA GLU A 44 -17.29 10.01 -21.64
C GLU A 44 -18.25 9.10 -20.90
N HIS A 45 -19.19 8.47 -21.62
CA HIS A 45 -20.09 7.51 -20.99
C HIS A 45 -19.30 6.32 -20.41
N ALA A 46 -18.32 5.78 -21.15
CA ALA A 46 -17.44 4.73 -20.66
C ALA A 46 -16.63 5.17 -19.43
N ARG A 47 -16.11 6.41 -19.41
CA ARG A 47 -15.42 6.98 -18.24
C ARG A 47 -16.32 7.13 -17.02
N LYS A 48 -17.58 7.54 -17.21
CA LYS A 48 -18.57 7.62 -16.12
C LYS A 48 -18.84 6.24 -15.51
N ILE A 49 -18.99 5.21 -16.35
CA ILE A 49 -19.16 3.81 -15.90
C ILE A 49 -17.91 3.33 -15.16
N GLU A 50 -16.71 3.57 -15.72
CA GLU A 50 -15.45 3.19 -15.08
C GLU A 50 -15.30 3.85 -13.70
N SER A 51 -15.65 5.12 -13.59
CA SER A 51 -15.64 5.86 -12.32
C SER A 51 -16.63 5.27 -11.32
N ALA A 52 -17.86 4.97 -11.74
CA ALA A 52 -18.89 4.36 -10.90
C ALA A 52 -18.45 2.99 -10.34
N ILE A 53 -17.80 2.17 -11.17
CA ILE A 53 -17.21 0.88 -10.77
C ILE A 53 -16.12 1.09 -9.73
N LYS A 54 -15.17 2.00 -9.99
CA LYS A 54 -14.05 2.29 -9.08
C LYS A 54 -14.52 2.83 -7.74
N GLU A 55 -15.55 3.69 -7.73
CA GLU A 55 -16.12 4.28 -6.52
C GLU A 55 -16.92 3.25 -5.70
N ALA A 56 -17.72 2.40 -6.36
CA ALA A 56 -18.41 1.31 -5.67
C ALA A 56 -17.38 0.35 -5.04
N ALA A 57 -16.30 0.05 -5.76
CA ALA A 57 -15.24 -0.83 -5.29
C ALA A 57 -14.47 -0.22 -4.11
N SER A 58 -14.09 1.07 -4.17
CA SER A 58 -13.34 1.73 -3.10
C SER A 58 -14.13 1.87 -1.80
N THR A 59 -15.46 1.97 -1.89
CA THR A 59 -16.35 2.14 -0.74
C THR A 59 -16.88 0.83 -0.17
N ALA A 60 -16.99 -0.24 -0.96
CA ALA A 60 -17.52 -1.53 -0.50
C ALA A 60 -16.42 -2.53 -0.13
N ILE A 61 -15.28 -2.50 -0.83
CA ILE A 61 -14.23 -3.51 -0.68
C ILE A 61 -13.14 -2.95 0.25
N PRO A 62 -12.80 -3.65 1.34
CA PRO A 62 -11.70 -3.26 2.20
C PRO A 62 -10.39 -3.16 1.40
N ALA A 63 -9.61 -2.11 1.66
CA ALA A 63 -8.27 -1.99 1.10
C ALA A 63 -7.39 -3.15 1.56
N LYS A 64 -6.49 -3.61 0.69
CA LYS A 64 -5.52 -4.64 1.04
C LYS A 64 -4.71 -4.19 2.26
N LYS A 65 -4.82 -4.93 3.37
CA LYS A 65 -4.00 -4.66 4.56
C LYS A 65 -2.54 -4.89 4.19
N ILE A 66 -1.76 -3.82 4.10
CA ILE A 66 -0.31 -3.93 4.02
C ILE A 66 0.14 -4.38 5.41
N ALA A 67 0.66 -5.61 5.51
CA ALA A 67 1.24 -6.10 6.75
C ALA A 67 2.30 -5.09 7.22
N LYS A 68 2.02 -4.41 8.33
CA LYS A 68 3.03 -3.59 9.00
C LYS A 68 4.13 -4.55 9.42
N LYS A 69 5.37 -4.25 9.05
CA LYS A 69 6.54 -5.01 9.48
C LYS A 69 7.02 -4.38 10.79
N PRO A 70 6.60 -4.88 11.97
CA PRO A 70 6.88 -4.21 13.25
C PRO A 70 8.37 -4.15 13.56
N TRP A 71 9.15 -5.02 12.91
CA TRP A 71 10.60 -5.09 13.06
C TRP A 71 11.36 -4.01 12.30
N ILE A 72 10.75 -3.27 11.36
CA ILE A 72 11.46 -2.20 10.65
C ILE A 72 11.52 -0.96 11.55
N SER A 73 12.73 -0.44 11.77
CA SER A 73 12.98 0.75 12.58
C SER A 73 12.60 2.05 11.84
N GLU A 74 12.36 3.12 12.59
CA GLU A 74 12.08 4.44 12.03
C GLU A 74 13.27 4.98 11.21
N GLU A 75 14.51 4.65 11.59
CA GLU A 75 15.69 4.98 10.81
C GLU A 75 15.67 4.35 9.43
N THR A 76 15.39 3.05 9.33
CA THR A 76 15.25 2.37 8.05
C THR A 76 14.12 2.96 7.20
N LEU A 77 13.03 3.40 7.82
CA LEU A 77 11.95 4.09 7.12
C LEU A 77 12.40 5.44 6.54
N LYS A 78 13.20 6.24 7.28
CA LYS A 78 13.76 7.50 6.78
C LYS A 78 14.65 7.28 5.55
N ILE A 79 15.55 6.28 5.59
CA ILE A 79 16.41 5.93 4.44
C ILE A 79 15.56 5.45 3.25
N ALA A 80 14.50 4.69 3.51
CA ALA A 80 13.58 4.24 2.47
C ALA A 80 12.79 5.41 1.83
N GLU A 81 12.48 6.44 2.59
CA GLU A 81 11.83 7.65 2.10
C GLU A 81 12.77 8.50 1.23
N GLU A 82 14.02 8.68 1.65
CA GLU A 82 15.06 9.31 0.82
C GLU A 82 15.23 8.59 -0.52
N LYS A 83 15.26 7.25 -0.49
CA LYS A 83 15.30 6.44 -1.71
C LYS A 83 14.08 6.71 -2.61
N ARG A 84 12.88 6.87 -2.04
CA ARG A 84 11.65 7.15 -2.81
C ARG A 84 11.73 8.50 -3.51
N LYS A 85 12.21 9.54 -2.81
CA LYS A 85 12.42 10.88 -3.38
C LYS A 85 13.42 10.80 -4.53
N LEU A 86 14.55 10.13 -4.32
CA LEU A 86 15.60 10.02 -5.33
C LEU A 86 15.18 9.18 -6.56
N ARG A 87 14.28 8.21 -6.39
CA ARG A 87 13.75 7.39 -7.50
C ARG A 87 13.12 8.24 -8.61
N GLN A 88 12.53 9.39 -8.27
CA GLN A 88 11.86 10.28 -9.23
C GLN A 88 12.85 11.01 -10.15
N VAL A 89 14.10 11.19 -9.68
CA VAL A 89 15.12 12.00 -10.37
C VAL A 89 16.38 11.20 -10.74
N LYS A 90 16.37 9.87 -10.50
CA LYS A 90 17.55 9.01 -10.66
C LYS A 90 18.10 8.99 -12.10
N ASP A 91 17.24 9.17 -13.11
CA ASP A 91 17.60 9.09 -14.52
C ASP A 91 18.10 10.44 -15.06
N ALA A 92 18.08 11.51 -14.24
CA ALA A 92 18.55 12.84 -14.63
C ALA A 92 20.08 12.94 -14.73
N SER A 93 20.83 12.06 -14.05
CA SER A 93 22.30 12.04 -14.09
C SER A 93 22.86 10.71 -13.58
N ASN A 94 24.04 10.33 -14.07
CA ASN A 94 24.80 9.18 -13.56
C ASN A 94 25.10 9.29 -12.05
N VAL A 95 25.31 10.51 -11.53
CA VAL A 95 25.54 10.74 -10.09
C VAL A 95 24.29 10.37 -9.29
N LYS A 96 23.11 10.83 -9.74
CA LYS A 96 21.82 10.54 -9.10
C LYS A 96 21.46 9.05 -9.17
N MET A 97 21.80 8.39 -10.28
CA MET A 97 21.66 6.95 -10.42
C MET A 97 22.55 6.19 -9.43
N GLN A 98 23.79 6.64 -9.21
CA GLN A 98 24.70 6.03 -8.25
C GLN A 98 24.24 6.25 -6.80
N GLU A 99 23.85 7.47 -6.44
CA GLU A 99 23.23 7.78 -5.14
C GLU A 99 22.00 6.87 -4.87
N TYR A 100 21.17 6.62 -5.89
CA TYR A 100 20.02 5.72 -5.77
C TYR A 100 20.43 4.26 -5.53
N LYS A 101 21.46 3.77 -6.23
CA LYS A 101 22.02 2.43 -5.99
C LYS A 101 22.57 2.30 -4.57
N ASP A 102 23.24 3.33 -4.06
CA ASP A 102 23.81 3.32 -2.72
C ASP A 102 22.73 3.38 -1.65
N LEU A 103 21.68 4.18 -1.84
CA LEU A 103 20.49 4.15 -0.98
C LEU A 103 19.79 2.78 -1.02
N CYS A 104 19.71 2.13 -2.19
CA CYS A 104 19.17 0.77 -2.28
C CYS A 104 19.97 -0.23 -1.43
N LYS A 105 21.30 -0.15 -1.45
CA LYS A 105 22.18 -0.99 -0.61
C LYS A 105 21.99 -0.66 0.87
N LYS A 106 21.94 0.62 1.24
CA LYS A 106 21.72 1.07 2.63
C LYS A 106 20.39 0.56 3.19
N VAL A 107 19.28 0.72 2.46
CA VAL A 107 17.96 0.21 2.88
C VAL A 107 17.99 -1.31 3.11
N LYS A 108 18.61 -2.08 2.20
CA LYS A 108 18.73 -3.54 2.35
C LYS A 108 19.51 -3.92 3.60
N LYS A 109 20.65 -3.25 3.85
CA LYS A 109 21.50 -3.52 5.02
C LYS A 109 20.77 -3.16 6.31
N ALA A 110 20.13 -1.98 6.36
CA ALA A 110 19.40 -1.52 7.54
C ALA A 110 18.21 -2.43 7.87
N ALA A 111 17.40 -2.79 6.86
CA ALA A 111 16.28 -3.70 7.05
C ALA A 111 16.71 -5.12 7.50
N ARG A 112 17.89 -5.59 7.09
CA ARG A 112 18.44 -6.87 7.55
C ARG A 112 18.83 -6.79 9.04
N LYS A 113 19.54 -5.73 9.43
CA LYS A 113 19.92 -5.48 10.83
C LYS A 113 18.69 -5.35 11.73
N ASP A 114 17.71 -4.57 11.31
CA ASP A 114 16.43 -4.41 12.00
C ASP A 114 15.74 -5.75 12.28
N LYS A 115 15.71 -6.62 11.26
CA LYS A 115 15.12 -7.95 11.39
C LYS A 115 15.91 -8.85 12.36
N GLU A 116 17.24 -8.84 12.26
CA GLU A 116 18.12 -9.61 13.16
C GLU A 116 17.96 -9.15 14.61
N SER A 117 17.98 -7.84 14.87
CA SER A 117 17.76 -7.27 16.19
C SER A 117 16.37 -7.59 16.75
N TRP A 118 15.34 -7.56 15.91
CA TRP A 118 14.00 -7.93 16.34
C TRP A 118 13.92 -9.41 16.72
N ILE A 119 14.45 -10.31 15.89
CA ILE A 119 14.49 -11.75 16.19
C ILE A 119 15.23 -12.01 17.51
N GLN A 120 16.42 -11.41 17.67
CA GLN A 120 17.22 -11.54 18.88
C GLN A 120 16.44 -11.12 20.13
N LYS A 121 15.76 -9.97 20.07
CA LYS A 121 14.92 -9.50 21.16
C LYS A 121 13.76 -10.46 21.48
N GLN A 122 13.12 -11.04 20.47
CA GLN A 122 12.08 -12.04 20.69
C GLN A 122 12.62 -13.31 21.35
N CYS A 123 13.82 -13.77 20.98
CA CYS A 123 14.45 -14.90 21.65
C CYS A 123 14.76 -14.59 23.13
N GLU A 124 15.33 -13.42 23.42
CA GLU A 124 15.63 -12.99 24.78
C GLU A 124 14.36 -12.85 25.66
N GLU A 125 13.24 -12.40 25.09
CA GLU A 125 11.96 -12.33 25.78
C GLU A 125 11.42 -13.73 26.14
N VAL A 126 11.59 -14.71 25.24
CA VAL A 126 11.19 -16.11 25.48
C VAL A 126 12.08 -16.77 26.53
N GLU A 127 13.39 -16.60 26.44
CA GLU A 127 14.34 -17.15 27.40
C GLU A 127 14.05 -16.65 28.83
N LYS A 128 13.85 -15.33 29.00
CA LYS A 128 13.45 -14.76 30.30
C LYS A 128 12.11 -15.26 30.81
N GLY A 129 11.17 -15.55 29.90
CA GLY A 129 9.87 -16.11 30.26
C GLY A 129 9.92 -17.59 30.67
N LEU A 130 10.95 -18.33 30.25
CA LEU A 130 11.19 -19.73 30.63
C LEU A 130 11.98 -19.88 31.94
N GLU A 131 12.62 -18.81 32.41
CA GLU A 131 13.34 -18.76 33.69
C GLU A 131 12.44 -18.43 34.90
N ILE A 132 11.12 -18.29 34.69
CA ILE A 132 10.09 -18.10 35.72
C ILE A 132 9.31 -19.41 35.90
#